data_AF-A0A7S1QGU8-F1
#
_entry.id   AF-A0A7S1QGU8-F1
#
_cell.length_a   1.000
_cell.length_b   1.000
_cell.length_c   1.000
_cell.angle_alpha   90.00
_cell.angle_beta   90.00
_cell.angle_gamma   90.00
#
_symmetry.space_group_name_H-M   'P 1'
#
loop_
_entity.id
_entity.type
_entity.pdbx_description
1 polymer ?
#
loop_
_entity_poly.entity_id
_entity_poly.type
_entity_poly.pdbx_seq_one_letter_code
_entity_poly.pdbx_strand_id
1 'polypeptide(L)'
;ALLEHAEPRALGHEGVYWLKVHLANKMGMTKMSFDDRAKYIDDHINDVVQSAEHPLKGDRWWQDADEPMQALMACRELTDALSCSQGAHNFESRIPVAVDGSYNGLQHYSAIGRDEHGAKLVNLLPSAKPADAYTGILQEMMKTIVRDAENDHEVAIRIIGTGRGLDKNHLKRKTIKRPIMTQVYGVTAYGMGKQIEEELVNQNKQHGLWLPAEMKEMSTYLRDKIMDSLG
;
A
#
# COMPACT_ATOMS: atom_id res chain seq x y z
N ALA A 1 -11.14 -12.35 6.92
CA ALA A 1 -12.32 -12.36 6.05
C ALA A 1 -13.29 -13.43 6.54
N LEU A 2 -13.93 -13.18 7.69
CA LEU A 2 -14.91 -14.08 8.31
C LEU A 2 -16.29 -13.41 8.42
N LEU A 3 -16.36 -12.13 8.03
CA LEU A 3 -17.53 -11.28 8.19
C LEU A 3 -17.92 -10.77 6.81
N GLU A 4 -19.23 -10.74 6.60
CA GLU A 4 -19.92 -10.21 5.42
C GLU A 4 -21.17 -9.48 5.90
N HIS A 5 -21.83 -8.74 5.01
CA HIS A 5 -23.09 -8.09 5.34
C HIS A 5 -24.18 -9.14 5.59
N ALA A 6 -24.90 -8.98 6.71
CA ALA A 6 -26.03 -9.84 7.07
C ALA A 6 -27.22 -9.68 6.10
N GLU A 7 -27.38 -8.50 5.51
CA GLU A 7 -28.36 -8.22 4.47
C GLU A 7 -27.62 -8.07 3.14
N PRO A 8 -27.94 -8.87 2.11
CA PRO A 8 -27.31 -8.74 0.81
C PRO A 8 -27.91 -7.56 0.04
N ARG A 9 -27.20 -7.10 -0.99
CA ARG A 9 -27.71 -6.11 -1.94
C ARG A 9 -27.41 -6.52 -3.37
N ALA A 10 -28.39 -6.32 -4.26
CA ALA A 10 -28.18 -6.50 -5.68
C ALA A 10 -27.01 -5.63 -6.17
N LEU A 11 -26.10 -6.22 -6.95
CA LEU A 11 -24.93 -5.51 -7.48
C LEU A 11 -25.30 -4.32 -8.38
N GLY A 12 -26.44 -4.40 -9.07
CA GLY A 12 -26.82 -3.40 -10.06
C GLY A 12 -25.83 -3.33 -11.24
N HIS A 13 -25.90 -2.25 -12.02
CA HIS A 13 -25.10 -2.12 -13.24
C HIS A 13 -23.59 -1.95 -12.99
N GLU A 14 -23.22 -1.32 -11.86
CA GLU A 14 -21.83 -0.99 -11.54
C GLU A 14 -21.20 -1.94 -10.49
N GLY A 15 -21.99 -2.80 -9.85
CA GLY A 15 -21.48 -3.60 -8.73
C GLY A 15 -20.41 -4.61 -9.12
N VAL A 16 -20.52 -5.21 -10.31
CA VAL A 16 -19.48 -6.11 -10.84
C VAL A 16 -18.17 -5.36 -11.07
N TYR A 17 -18.24 -4.13 -11.60
CA TYR A 17 -17.06 -3.29 -11.79
C TYR A 17 -16.36 -3.01 -10.46
N TRP A 18 -17.11 -2.56 -9.45
CA TRP A 18 -16.55 -2.28 -8.12
C TRP A 18 -16.06 -3.52 -7.40
N LEU A 19 -16.68 -4.68 -7.63
CA LEU A 19 -16.20 -5.94 -7.11
C LEU A 19 -14.84 -6.34 -7.72
N LYS A 20 -14.65 -6.15 -9.04
CA LYS A 20 -13.36 -6.35 -9.68
C LYS A 20 -12.31 -5.37 -9.14
N VAL A 21 -12.65 -4.09 -9.00
CA VAL A 21 -11.76 -3.08 -8.40
C VAL A 21 -11.38 -3.48 -6.96
N HIS A 22 -12.34 -3.96 -6.17
CA HIS A 22 -12.10 -4.45 -4.82
C HIS A 22 -11.12 -5.63 -4.81
N LEU A 23 -11.37 -6.65 -5.63
CA LEU A 23 -10.48 -7.81 -5.74
C LEU A 23 -9.07 -7.39 -6.15
N ALA A 24 -8.92 -6.53 -7.16
CA ALA A 24 -7.63 -5.99 -7.57
C ALA A 24 -6.90 -5.25 -6.43
N ASN A 25 -7.63 -4.52 -5.59
CA ASN A 25 -7.03 -3.88 -4.41
C ASN A 25 -6.47 -4.91 -3.44
N LYS A 26 -7.19 -6.02 -3.21
CA LYS A 26 -6.73 -7.11 -2.33
C LYS A 26 -5.54 -7.87 -2.92
N MET A 27 -5.45 -7.93 -4.24
CA MET A 27 -4.26 -8.41 -4.97
C MET A 27 -3.09 -7.43 -4.96
N GLY A 28 -3.22 -6.24 -4.34
CA GLY A 28 -2.13 -5.26 -4.23
C GLY A 28 -2.03 -4.26 -5.38
N MET A 29 -2.95 -4.28 -6.35
CA MET A 29 -2.93 -3.44 -7.57
C MET A 29 -3.40 -1.98 -7.33
N THR A 30 -3.08 -1.43 -6.16
CA THR A 30 -3.58 -0.14 -5.66
C THR A 30 -3.03 1.09 -6.38
N LYS A 31 -2.05 0.92 -7.27
CA LYS A 31 -1.39 2.01 -8.03
C LYS A 31 -1.90 2.17 -9.45
N MET A 32 -2.74 1.26 -9.90
CA MET A 32 -3.40 1.31 -11.20
C MET A 32 -4.63 2.22 -11.13
N SER A 33 -5.11 2.71 -12.28
CA SER A 33 -6.44 3.35 -12.35
C SER A 33 -7.52 2.31 -11.99
N PHE A 34 -8.74 2.74 -11.67
CA PHE A 34 -9.82 1.79 -11.39
C PHE A 34 -10.17 0.93 -12.62
N ASP A 35 -10.12 1.51 -13.82
CA ASP A 35 -10.37 0.77 -15.06
C ASP A 35 -9.27 -0.26 -15.34
N ASP A 36 -8.00 0.12 -15.14
CA ASP A 36 -6.89 -0.82 -15.25
C ASP A 36 -6.99 -1.95 -14.21
N ARG A 37 -7.49 -1.66 -12.99
CA ARG A 37 -7.74 -2.67 -11.95
C ARG A 37 -8.84 -3.63 -12.35
N ALA A 38 -9.96 -3.12 -12.88
CA ALA A 38 -11.04 -3.96 -13.37
C ALA A 38 -10.54 -4.85 -14.53
N LYS A 39 -9.80 -4.26 -15.47
CA LYS A 39 -9.17 -4.99 -16.58
C LYS A 39 -8.18 -6.06 -16.10
N TYR A 40 -7.37 -5.76 -15.08
CA TYR A 40 -6.46 -6.75 -14.50
C TYR A 40 -7.22 -8.00 -14.04
N ILE A 41 -8.39 -7.84 -13.42
CA ILE A 41 -9.22 -8.99 -13.02
C ILE A 41 -9.85 -9.69 -14.21
N ASP A 42 -10.28 -8.96 -15.24
CA ASP A 42 -10.77 -9.57 -16.48
C ASP A 42 -9.69 -10.42 -17.16
N ASP A 43 -8.45 -9.94 -17.19
CA ASP A 43 -7.32 -10.66 -17.78
C ASP A 43 -6.92 -11.91 -16.95
N HIS A 44 -7.33 -12.00 -15.67
CA HIS A 44 -7.07 -13.13 -14.75
C HIS A 44 -8.34 -13.89 -14.37
N ILE A 45 -9.42 -13.80 -15.16
CA ILE A 45 -10.72 -14.34 -14.76
C ILE A 45 -10.71 -15.85 -14.50
N ASN A 46 -9.85 -16.60 -15.20
CA ASN A 46 -9.69 -18.04 -14.98
C ASN A 46 -9.09 -18.34 -13.60
N ASP A 47 -8.12 -17.54 -13.16
CA ASP A 47 -7.46 -17.68 -11.85
C ASP A 47 -8.44 -17.33 -10.73
N VAL A 48 -9.34 -16.36 -10.97
CA VAL A 48 -10.45 -16.01 -10.08
C VAL A 48 -11.39 -17.20 -9.88
N VAL A 49 -11.88 -17.79 -10.98
CA VAL A 49 -12.79 -18.94 -10.94
C VAL A 49 -12.11 -20.14 -10.28
N GLN A 50 -10.87 -20.44 -10.65
CA GLN A 50 -10.12 -21.54 -10.04
C GLN A 50 -9.88 -21.33 -8.54
N SER A 51 -9.57 -20.10 -8.12
CA SER A 51 -9.43 -19.74 -6.71
C SER A 51 -10.75 -19.92 -5.95
N ALA A 52 -11.89 -19.62 -6.57
CA ALA A 52 -13.21 -19.80 -5.97
C ALA A 52 -13.60 -21.27 -5.79
N GLU A 53 -13.47 -22.07 -6.87
CA GLU A 53 -13.94 -23.46 -6.94
C GLU A 53 -12.96 -24.46 -6.30
N HIS A 54 -11.65 -24.22 -6.45
CA HIS A 54 -10.59 -25.15 -6.01
C HIS A 54 -9.51 -24.46 -5.15
N PRO A 55 -9.89 -23.77 -4.06
CA PRO A 55 -9.02 -22.86 -3.31
C PRO A 55 -7.76 -23.50 -2.72
N LEU A 56 -7.75 -24.82 -2.51
CA LEU A 56 -6.63 -25.56 -1.91
C LEU A 56 -5.91 -26.49 -2.91
N LYS A 57 -6.51 -26.76 -4.08
CA LYS A 57 -6.01 -27.77 -5.04
C LYS A 57 -5.58 -27.16 -6.38
N GLY A 58 -5.99 -25.93 -6.68
CA GLY A 58 -5.57 -25.19 -7.87
C GLY A 58 -4.21 -24.53 -7.73
N ASP A 59 -3.96 -23.55 -8.58
CA ASP A 59 -2.82 -22.64 -8.61
C ASP A 59 -2.62 -21.87 -7.30
N ARG A 60 -3.69 -21.67 -6.54
CA ARG A 60 -3.75 -20.87 -5.31
C ARG A 60 -3.37 -19.41 -5.57
N TRP A 61 -3.77 -18.85 -6.72
CA TRP A 61 -3.50 -17.47 -7.10
C TRP A 61 -3.87 -16.44 -6.02
N TRP A 62 -4.99 -16.67 -5.31
CA TRP A 62 -5.41 -15.83 -4.19
C TRP A 62 -4.40 -15.73 -3.03
N GLN A 63 -3.46 -16.67 -2.89
CA GLN A 63 -2.44 -16.66 -1.84
C GLN A 63 -1.33 -15.65 -2.08
N ASP A 64 -1.15 -15.22 -3.34
CA ASP A 64 -0.15 -14.21 -3.72
C ASP A 64 -0.63 -12.78 -3.45
N ALA A 65 -1.88 -12.62 -2.99
CA ALA A 65 -2.48 -11.34 -2.70
C ALA A 65 -1.88 -10.66 -1.45
N ASP A 66 -1.93 -9.33 -1.39
CA ASP A 66 -1.60 -8.56 -0.17
C ASP A 66 -2.56 -8.89 0.99
N GLU A 67 -3.82 -9.21 0.67
CA GLU A 67 -4.85 -9.62 1.64
C GLU A 67 -5.53 -10.96 1.24
N PRO A 68 -4.84 -12.11 1.36
CA PRO A 68 -5.25 -13.39 0.76
C PRO A 68 -6.67 -13.83 1.08
N MET A 69 -7.05 -13.82 2.36
CA MET A 69 -8.38 -14.28 2.77
C MET A 69 -9.51 -13.39 2.21
N GLN A 70 -9.27 -12.09 2.04
CA GLN A 70 -10.25 -11.19 1.44
C GLN A 70 -10.28 -11.35 -0.08
N ALA A 71 -9.13 -11.55 -0.72
CA ALA A 71 -9.05 -11.88 -2.14
C ALA A 71 -9.84 -13.16 -2.46
N LEU A 72 -9.67 -14.23 -1.66
CA LEU A 72 -10.42 -15.46 -1.85
C LEU A 72 -11.95 -15.26 -1.73
N MET A 73 -12.40 -14.49 -0.74
CA MET A 73 -13.83 -14.17 -0.60
C MET A 73 -14.35 -13.40 -1.82
N ALA A 74 -13.60 -12.42 -2.30
CA ALA A 74 -13.98 -11.65 -3.49
C ALA A 74 -13.93 -12.50 -4.78
N CYS A 75 -13.02 -13.48 -4.88
CA CYS A 75 -13.01 -14.42 -6.00
C CYS A 75 -14.29 -15.27 -6.04
N ARG A 76 -14.72 -15.80 -4.88
CA ARG A 76 -15.96 -16.57 -4.76
C ARG A 76 -17.16 -15.73 -5.16
N GLU A 77 -17.29 -14.56 -4.57
CA GLU A 77 -18.42 -13.68 -4.86
C GLU A 77 -18.50 -13.28 -6.34
N LEU A 78 -17.35 -12.96 -6.96
CA LEU A 78 -17.30 -12.60 -8.37
C LEU A 78 -17.68 -13.79 -9.26
N THR A 79 -17.23 -15.00 -8.90
CA THR A 79 -17.57 -16.23 -9.63
C THR A 79 -19.07 -16.53 -9.53
N ASP A 80 -19.65 -16.40 -8.34
CA ASP A 80 -21.08 -16.60 -8.10
C ASP A 80 -21.92 -15.55 -8.83
N ALA A 81 -21.49 -14.28 -8.81
CA ALA A 81 -22.15 -13.19 -9.52
C ALA A 81 -22.16 -13.43 -11.04
N LEU A 82 -21.03 -13.85 -11.62
CA LEU A 82 -20.92 -14.14 -13.06
C LEU A 82 -21.72 -15.38 -13.48
N SER A 83 -21.91 -16.33 -12.56
CA SER A 83 -22.70 -17.55 -12.78
C SER A 83 -24.20 -17.37 -12.49
N CYS A 84 -24.62 -16.18 -12.03
CA CYS A 84 -26.00 -15.90 -11.67
C CYS A 84 -26.92 -15.96 -12.91
N SER A 85 -27.88 -16.89 -12.91
CA SER A 85 -28.80 -17.12 -14.03
C SER A 85 -29.71 -15.93 -14.36
N GLN A 86 -29.99 -15.08 -13.37
CA GLN A 86 -30.77 -13.84 -13.54
C GLN A 86 -29.90 -12.66 -14.00
N GLY A 87 -28.60 -12.91 -14.27
CA GLY A 87 -27.61 -11.91 -14.63
C GLY A 87 -26.93 -11.29 -13.41
N ALA A 88 -25.64 -10.97 -13.56
CA ALA A 88 -24.79 -10.50 -12.46
C ALA A 88 -25.31 -9.24 -11.75
N HIS A 89 -26.04 -8.36 -12.44
CA HIS A 89 -26.63 -7.15 -11.84
C HIS A 89 -27.72 -7.46 -10.79
N ASN A 90 -28.35 -8.63 -10.87
CA ASN A 90 -29.35 -9.10 -9.89
C ASN A 90 -28.73 -9.99 -8.80
N PHE A 91 -27.43 -10.29 -8.88
CA PHE A 91 -26.76 -11.07 -7.85
C PHE A 91 -26.75 -10.31 -6.52
N GLU A 92 -27.26 -10.96 -5.48
CA GLU A 92 -27.36 -10.44 -4.13
C GLU A 92 -26.04 -10.60 -3.38
N SER A 93 -25.18 -9.58 -3.48
CA SER A 93 -23.85 -9.60 -2.90
C SER A 93 -23.83 -9.21 -1.43
N ARG A 94 -22.93 -9.83 -0.64
CA ARG A 94 -22.75 -9.61 0.80
C ARG A 94 -21.39 -9.05 1.15
N ILE A 95 -20.43 -9.08 0.24
CA ILE A 95 -19.08 -8.65 0.57
C ILE A 95 -18.96 -7.12 0.59
N PRO A 96 -18.33 -6.55 1.63
CA PRO A 96 -18.11 -5.11 1.72
C PRO A 96 -17.03 -4.67 0.73
N VAL A 97 -17.37 -3.76 -0.18
CA VAL A 97 -16.39 -3.10 -1.05
C VAL A 97 -15.81 -1.87 -0.33
N ALA A 98 -14.59 -2.01 0.17
CA ALA A 98 -13.89 -0.92 0.85
C ALA A 98 -13.33 0.13 -0.13
N VAL A 99 -13.60 1.41 0.15
CA VAL A 99 -13.01 2.58 -0.51
C VAL A 99 -12.38 3.45 0.56
N ASP A 100 -11.08 3.72 0.45
CA ASP A 100 -10.32 4.53 1.42
C ASP A 100 -9.49 5.60 0.70
N GLY A 101 -9.32 6.74 1.37
CA GLY A 101 -8.50 7.84 0.90
C GLY A 101 -7.02 7.58 1.12
N SER A 102 -6.20 8.04 0.17
CA SER A 102 -4.75 7.97 0.34
C SER A 102 -4.30 9.08 1.29
N TYR A 103 -3.98 8.71 2.53
CA TYR A 103 -3.42 9.60 3.55
C TYR A 103 -4.38 10.73 3.99
N ASN A 104 -5.53 10.32 4.56
CA ASN A 104 -6.63 11.21 4.96
C ASN A 104 -6.20 12.44 5.78
N GLY A 105 -5.24 12.30 6.71
CA GLY A 105 -4.77 13.45 7.50
C GLY A 105 -4.11 14.54 6.64
N LEU A 106 -3.26 14.17 5.67
CA LEU A 106 -2.67 15.15 4.76
C LEU A 106 -3.67 15.67 3.72
N GLN A 107 -4.69 14.88 3.35
CA GLN A 107 -5.82 15.39 2.58
C GLN A 107 -6.51 16.54 3.33
N HIS A 108 -6.81 16.36 4.61
CA HIS A 108 -7.41 17.43 5.42
C HIS A 108 -6.47 18.65 5.55
N TYR A 109 -5.18 18.47 5.82
CA TYR A 109 -4.25 19.60 5.89
C TYR A 109 -4.13 20.35 4.58
N SER A 110 -4.04 19.64 3.44
CA SER A 110 -3.97 20.26 2.12
C SER A 110 -5.24 21.06 1.81
N ALA A 111 -6.42 20.52 2.17
CA ALA A 111 -7.68 21.21 1.99
C ALA A 111 -7.80 22.47 2.88
N ILE A 112 -7.41 22.37 4.16
CA ILE A 112 -7.43 23.51 5.10
C ILE A 112 -6.47 24.62 4.64
N GLY A 113 -5.25 24.24 4.26
CA GLY A 113 -4.22 25.18 3.79
C GLY A 113 -4.42 25.66 2.35
N ARG A 114 -5.37 25.08 1.61
CA ARG A 114 -5.52 25.24 0.14
C ARG A 114 -4.19 25.00 -0.59
N ASP A 115 -3.41 24.05 -0.10
CA ASP A 115 -2.13 23.68 -0.70
C ASP A 115 -2.36 22.79 -1.92
N GLU A 116 -2.21 23.38 -3.10
CA GLU A 116 -2.37 22.68 -4.38
C GLU A 116 -1.32 21.56 -4.55
N HIS A 117 -0.10 21.77 -4.07
CA HIS A 117 0.97 20.78 -4.20
C HIS A 117 0.67 19.55 -3.35
N GLY A 118 0.37 19.75 -2.06
CA GLY A 118 -0.09 18.70 -1.16
C GLY A 118 -1.33 18.00 -1.71
N ALA A 119 -2.35 18.76 -2.15
CA ALA A 119 -3.59 18.22 -2.70
C ALA A 119 -3.37 17.29 -3.90
N LYS A 120 -2.40 17.60 -4.76
CA LYS A 120 -2.01 16.73 -5.88
C LYS A 120 -1.37 15.42 -5.40
N LEU A 121 -0.51 15.46 -4.38
CA LEU A 121 0.17 14.27 -3.84
C LEU A 121 -0.79 13.28 -3.17
N VAL A 122 -1.88 13.78 -2.61
CA VAL A 122 -2.88 13.00 -1.86
C VAL A 122 -4.19 12.78 -2.60
N ASN A 123 -4.21 12.96 -3.93
CA ASN A 123 -5.35 12.65 -4.80
C ASN A 123 -6.62 13.49 -4.53
N LEU A 124 -6.49 14.72 -4.01
CA LEU A 124 -7.60 15.66 -3.95
C LEU A 124 -7.88 16.33 -5.31
N LEU A 125 -6.83 16.50 -6.11
CA LEU A 125 -6.98 16.98 -7.48
C LEU A 125 -7.20 15.79 -8.44
N PRO A 126 -8.09 15.92 -9.43
CA PRO A 126 -8.31 14.88 -10.43
C PRO A 126 -7.01 14.50 -11.15
N SER A 127 -6.77 13.20 -11.31
CA SER A 127 -5.62 12.67 -12.03
C SER A 127 -5.96 11.33 -12.68
N ALA A 128 -5.27 10.99 -13.77
CA ALA A 128 -5.52 9.75 -14.49
C ALA A 128 -5.07 8.49 -13.71
N LYS A 129 -4.07 8.64 -12.82
CA LYS A 129 -3.55 7.57 -11.98
C LYS A 129 -3.37 8.07 -10.55
N PRO A 130 -3.60 7.22 -9.53
CA PRO A 130 -3.37 7.61 -8.14
C PRO A 130 -1.92 8.03 -7.91
N ALA A 131 -1.73 9.22 -7.35
CA ALA A 131 -0.46 9.71 -6.85
C ALA A 131 0.01 8.86 -5.66
N ASP A 132 1.34 8.74 -5.54
CA ASP A 132 2.00 8.06 -4.44
C ASP A 132 2.89 9.04 -3.67
N ALA A 133 2.27 9.84 -2.80
CA ALA A 133 2.96 10.84 -1.97
C ALA A 133 4.24 10.29 -1.32
N TYR A 134 4.17 9.07 -0.78
CA TYR A 134 5.30 8.45 -0.10
C TYR A 134 6.49 8.21 -1.03
N THR A 135 6.26 7.85 -2.29
CA THR A 135 7.35 7.65 -3.26
C THR A 135 7.98 8.99 -3.64
N GLY A 136 7.18 10.05 -3.76
CA GLY A 136 7.71 11.41 -3.95
C GLY A 136 8.58 11.88 -2.77
N ILE A 137 8.09 11.70 -1.54
CA ILE A 137 8.84 12.04 -0.32
C ILE A 137 10.13 11.21 -0.21
N LEU A 138 10.06 9.90 -0.52
CA LEU A 138 11.23 9.02 -0.54
C LEU A 138 12.32 9.53 -1.48
N GLN A 139 11.94 10.00 -2.67
CA GLN A 139 12.86 10.54 -3.66
C GLN A 139 13.51 11.84 -3.17
N GLU A 140 12.76 12.71 -2.50
CA GLU A 140 13.31 13.95 -1.95
C GLU A 140 14.27 13.67 -0.80
N MET A 141 13.87 12.81 0.15
CA MET A 141 14.75 12.34 1.22
C MET A 141 16.05 11.77 0.67
N MET A 142 15.97 10.93 -0.38
CA MET A 142 17.15 10.30 -0.97
C MET A 142 18.18 11.32 -1.46
N LYS A 143 17.77 12.45 -2.03
CA LYS A 143 18.72 13.50 -2.46
C LYS A 143 19.55 14.02 -1.30
N THR A 144 18.91 14.26 -0.16
CA THR A 144 19.60 14.76 1.05
C THR A 144 20.50 13.69 1.67
N ILE A 145 20.07 12.42 1.65
CA ILE A 145 20.83 11.30 2.20
C ILE A 145 22.06 11.00 1.35
N VAL A 146 21.94 11.05 0.02
CA VAL A 146 23.08 10.92 -0.90
C VAL A 146 24.10 12.03 -0.64
N ARG A 147 23.64 13.28 -0.51
CA ARG A 147 24.51 14.40 -0.19
C ARG A 147 25.22 14.21 1.16
N ASP A 148 24.54 13.73 2.19
CA ASP A 148 25.16 13.48 3.49
C ASP A 148 26.21 12.37 3.39
N ALA A 149 25.94 11.32 2.62
CA ALA A 149 26.89 10.23 2.39
C ALA A 149 28.12 10.68 1.60
N GLU A 150 27.97 11.60 0.63
CA GLU A 150 29.08 12.24 -0.08
C GLU A 150 29.95 13.13 0.85
N ASN A 151 29.40 13.55 1.99
CA ASN A 151 30.11 14.28 3.05
C ASN A 151 30.54 13.36 4.21
N ASP A 152 30.77 12.08 3.93
CA ASP A 152 31.26 11.07 4.87
C ASP A 152 30.36 10.81 6.10
N HIS A 153 29.06 11.10 6.01
CA HIS A 153 28.12 10.79 7.09
C HIS A 153 27.85 9.28 7.19
N GLU A 154 28.41 8.61 8.20
CA GLU A 154 28.39 7.15 8.36
C GLU A 154 26.97 6.53 8.28
N VAL A 155 25.99 7.15 8.95
CA VAL A 155 24.60 6.64 8.93
C VAL A 155 23.98 6.71 7.53
N ALA A 156 24.26 7.78 6.77
CA ALA A 156 23.75 7.96 5.42
C ALA A 156 24.37 6.93 4.46
N ILE A 157 25.69 6.71 4.57
CA ILE A 157 26.41 5.66 3.83
C ILE A 157 25.78 4.29 4.12
N ARG A 158 25.51 3.97 5.40
CA ARG A 158 24.88 2.71 5.80
C ARG A 158 23.48 2.53 5.22
N ILE A 159 22.70 3.61 5.12
CA ILE A 159 21.34 3.56 4.53
C ILE A 159 21.41 3.33 3.01
N ILE A 160 22.34 3.99 2.32
CA ILE A 160 22.53 3.80 0.87
C ILE A 160 23.07 2.40 0.57
N GLY A 161 23.91 1.87 1.46
CA GLY A 161 24.59 0.60 1.29
C GLY A 161 25.66 0.64 0.20
N THR A 162 26.45 -0.42 0.09
CA THR A 162 27.55 -0.50 -0.89
C THR A 162 27.10 -0.73 -2.33
N GLY A 163 25.81 -1.02 -2.54
CA GLY A 163 25.25 -1.39 -3.84
C GLY A 163 25.55 -2.84 -4.26
N ARG A 164 26.14 -3.65 -3.39
CA ARG A 164 26.60 -5.02 -3.69
C ARG A 164 25.78 -6.05 -2.92
N GLY A 165 25.38 -7.12 -3.61
CA GLY A 165 24.65 -8.23 -3.00
C GLY A 165 23.33 -7.78 -2.35
N LEU A 166 23.20 -8.04 -1.04
CA LEU A 166 22.05 -7.65 -0.23
C LEU A 166 22.19 -6.25 0.38
N ASP A 167 23.38 -5.68 0.33
CA ASP A 167 23.71 -4.34 0.83
C ASP A 167 23.50 -3.30 -0.28
N LYS A 168 22.25 -2.97 -0.52
CA LYS A 168 21.82 -2.05 -1.58
C LYS A 168 20.62 -1.25 -1.11
N ASN A 169 20.68 0.06 -1.29
CA ASN A 169 19.67 1.06 -0.95
C ASN A 169 18.57 0.53 -0.03
N HIS A 170 18.81 0.68 1.27
CA HIS A 170 17.95 0.12 2.29
C HIS A 170 16.73 0.99 2.58
N LEU A 171 16.69 2.21 2.04
CA LEU A 171 15.57 3.13 2.21
C LEU A 171 14.42 2.74 1.28
N LYS A 172 13.40 2.08 1.85
CA LYS A 172 12.21 1.63 1.13
C LYS A 172 11.01 2.51 1.48
N ARG A 173 10.06 2.60 0.55
CA ARG A 173 8.74 3.23 0.78
C ARG A 173 8.08 2.72 2.07
N LYS A 174 8.19 1.42 2.35
CA LYS A 174 7.62 0.79 3.55
C LYS A 174 8.22 1.33 4.86
N THR A 175 9.52 1.64 4.87
CA THR A 175 10.25 2.21 6.01
C THR A 175 9.71 3.58 6.43
N ILE A 176 9.31 4.41 5.46
CA ILE A 176 8.84 5.77 5.73
C ILE A 176 7.30 5.91 5.76
N LYS A 177 6.56 4.93 5.21
CA LYS A 177 5.09 5.03 5.08
C LYS A 177 4.41 5.21 6.43
N ARG A 178 4.68 4.31 7.39
CA ARG A 178 4.04 4.32 8.72
C ARG A 178 4.35 5.58 9.54
N PRO A 179 5.62 6.03 9.66
CA PRO A 179 5.93 7.26 10.40
C PRO A 179 5.25 8.49 9.80
N ILE A 180 5.27 8.65 8.47
CA ILE A 180 4.57 9.74 7.78
C ILE A 180 3.06 9.67 8.04
N MET A 181 2.44 8.49 7.89
CA MET A 181 1.02 8.30 8.13
C MET A 181 0.59 8.68 9.54
N THR A 182 1.41 8.40 10.55
CA THR A 182 1.05 8.62 11.96
C THR A 182 1.39 10.01 12.49
N GLN A 183 2.23 10.77 11.79
CA GLN A 183 2.60 12.14 12.16
C GLN A 183 1.39 13.07 12.27
N VAL A 184 0.51 13.03 11.27
CA VAL A 184 -0.72 13.85 11.23
C VAL A 184 -1.73 13.46 12.31
N TYR A 185 -1.50 12.32 12.99
CA TYR A 185 -2.30 11.83 14.12
C TYR A 185 -1.59 11.98 15.47
N GLY A 186 -0.53 12.79 15.54
CA GLY A 186 0.11 13.18 16.81
C GLY A 186 1.16 12.20 17.33
N VAL A 187 1.77 11.36 16.47
CA VAL A 187 2.94 10.56 16.90
C VAL A 187 4.08 11.49 17.33
N THR A 188 4.74 11.14 18.43
CA THR A 188 5.93 11.88 18.88
C THR A 188 7.16 11.51 18.04
N ALA A 189 8.18 12.36 18.04
CA ALA A 189 9.48 12.05 17.41
C ALA A 189 10.06 10.70 17.90
N TYR A 190 9.91 10.39 19.19
CA TYR A 190 10.29 9.09 19.75
C TYR A 190 9.47 7.94 19.14
N GLY A 191 8.14 8.09 19.07
CA GLY A 191 7.26 7.08 18.48
C GLY A 191 7.55 6.85 16.99
N MET A 192 7.84 7.92 16.25
CA MET A 192 8.24 7.85 14.84
C MET A 192 9.54 7.06 14.67
N GLY A 193 10.57 7.36 15.46
CA GLY A 193 11.84 6.62 15.44
C GLY A 193 11.63 5.13 15.72
N LYS A 194 10.79 4.79 16.70
CA LYS A 194 10.47 3.39 17.00
C LYS A 194 9.80 2.66 15.84
N GLN A 195 8.87 3.31 15.13
CA GLN A 195 8.24 2.71 13.95
C GLN A 195 9.23 2.42 12.83
N ILE A 196 10.20 3.32 12.62
CA ILE A 196 11.27 3.13 11.63
C ILE A 196 12.18 1.98 12.07
N GLU A 197 12.59 1.96 13.33
CA GLU A 197 13.43 0.90 13.90
C GLU A 197 12.79 -0.48 13.75
N GLU A 198 11.49 -0.62 14.03
CA GLU A 198 10.73 -1.86 13.84
C GLU A 198 10.80 -2.37 12.39
N GLU A 199 10.70 -1.48 11.40
CA GLU A 199 10.81 -1.87 9.98
C GLU A 199 12.26 -2.21 9.60
N LEU A 200 13.25 -1.47 10.09
CA LEU A 200 14.67 -1.77 9.89
C LEU A 200 15.03 -3.15 10.47
N VAL A 201 14.54 -3.47 11.67
CA VAL A 201 14.71 -4.81 12.28
C VAL A 201 14.09 -5.89 11.40
N ASN A 202 12.89 -5.67 10.86
CA ASN A 202 12.24 -6.63 9.96
C ASN A 202 13.02 -6.81 8.65
N GLN A 203 13.54 -5.74 8.08
CA GLN A 203 14.40 -5.80 6.89
C GLN A 203 15.70 -6.55 7.18
N ASN A 204 16.32 -6.30 8.34
CA ASN A 204 17.56 -6.92 8.74
C ASN A 204 17.46 -8.43 8.94
N LYS A 205 16.27 -8.99 9.19
CA LYS A 205 16.06 -10.46 9.24
C LYS A 205 16.48 -11.17 7.95
N GLN A 206 16.51 -10.47 6.82
CA GLN A 206 16.87 -11.05 5.52
C GLN A 206 18.38 -11.13 5.29
N HIS A 207 19.17 -10.23 5.88
CA HIS A 207 20.60 -10.09 5.54
C HIS A 207 21.53 -10.00 6.76
N GLY A 208 21.04 -9.59 7.94
CA GLY A 208 21.82 -9.56 9.18
C GLY A 208 23.02 -8.61 9.15
N LEU A 209 22.90 -7.48 8.44
CA LEU A 209 24.03 -6.57 8.19
C LEU A 209 24.22 -5.54 9.31
N TRP A 210 23.20 -5.34 10.14
CA TRP A 210 23.20 -4.26 11.12
C TRP A 210 23.09 -4.75 12.55
N LEU A 211 23.83 -4.10 13.43
CA LEU A 211 23.70 -4.25 14.87
C LEU A 211 22.48 -3.45 15.38
N PRO A 212 21.92 -3.82 16.55
CA PRO A 212 20.80 -3.08 17.15
C PRO A 212 21.08 -1.58 17.34
N ALA A 213 22.30 -1.22 17.73
CA ALA A 213 22.71 0.18 17.88
C ALA A 213 22.66 0.95 16.55
N GLU A 214 23.15 0.35 15.47
CA GLU A 214 23.15 0.97 14.14
C GLU A 214 21.72 1.17 13.60
N MET A 215 20.82 0.21 13.84
CA MET A 215 19.41 0.35 13.46
C MET A 215 18.72 1.51 14.21
N LYS A 216 19.10 1.75 15.46
CA LYS A 216 18.61 2.86 16.27
C LYS A 216 19.17 4.22 15.80
N GLU A 217 20.43 4.25 15.39
CA GLU A 217 21.03 5.45 14.78
C GLU A 217 20.38 5.77 13.43
N MET A 218 20.21 4.76 12.57
CA MET A 218 19.51 4.91 11.29
C MET A 218 18.07 5.35 11.49
N SER A 219 17.35 4.81 12.47
CA SER A 219 15.97 5.20 12.72
C SER A 219 15.85 6.65 13.18
N THR A 220 16.79 7.12 14.00
CA THR A 220 16.87 8.50 14.46
C THR A 220 17.16 9.46 13.29
N TYR A 221 18.16 9.12 12.47
CA TYR A 221 18.52 9.91 11.30
C TYR A 221 17.38 9.98 10.27
N LEU A 222 16.75 8.84 9.94
CA LEU A 222 15.63 8.80 9.00
C LEU A 222 14.41 9.56 9.51
N ARG A 223 14.13 9.53 10.82
CA ARG A 223 13.10 10.35 11.44
C ARG A 223 13.35 11.83 11.16
N ASP A 224 14.57 12.30 11.38
CA ASP A 224 14.91 13.72 11.18
C ASP A 224 14.75 14.11 9.71
N LYS A 225 15.21 13.26 8.79
CA LYS A 225 14.97 13.47 7.34
C LYS A 225 13.50 13.50 6.95
N ILE A 226 12.64 12.69 7.58
CA ILE A 226 11.19 12.75 7.35
C ILE A 226 10.62 14.08 7.82
N MET A 227 11.02 14.53 9.03
CA MET A 227 10.56 15.80 9.58
C MET A 227 10.99 16.99 8.71
N ASP A 228 12.23 16.99 8.23
CA ASP A 228 12.75 18.02 7.32
C ASP A 228 12.05 18.03 5.95
N SER A 229 11.56 16.87 5.48
CA SER A 229 10.89 16.76 4.18
C SER A 229 9.40 17.13 4.23
N LEU A 230 8.83 17.27 5.43
CA LEU A 230 7.41 17.55 5.65
C LEU A 230 7.14 18.94 6.25
N GLY A 231 8.16 19.59 6.81
CA GLY A 231 8.10 20.96 7.35
C GLY A 231 8.60 21.99 6.35
#